data_AF-A0A962SAP3-F1
#
_entry.id   AF-A0A962SAP3-F1
#
_cell.length_a   1.000
_cell.length_b   1.000
_cell.length_c   1.000
_cell.angle_alpha   90.00
_cell.angle_beta   90.00
_cell.angle_gamma   90.00
#
_symmetry.space_group_name_H-M   'P 1'
#
loop_
_entity.id
_entity.type
_entity.pdbx_description
1 polymer ?
#
loop_
_entity_poly.entity_id
_entity_poly.type
_entity_poly.pdbx_seq_one_letter_code
_entity_poly.pdbx_strand_id
1 'polypeptide(L)'
;TRVVSLFNRGGIDPDTLGGEVLLEDEKELELAGKLLQFPEVLQGVADKGLPNILCHYLFELAGLFSSFYEACPILNNPQEAERNSRLNLAWVTARTLKTGLGLLGIKTVERM
;
A
#
# COMPACT_ATOMS: atom_id res chain seq x y z
N THR A 1 -3.38 -1.29 -10.21
CA THR A 1 -4.65 -1.83 -10.76
C THR A 1 -5.70 -2.12 -9.68
N ARG A 2 -5.49 -3.07 -8.77
CA ARG A 2 -6.50 -3.44 -7.73
C ARG A 2 -6.83 -2.28 -6.78
N VAL A 3 -5.81 -1.59 -6.27
CA VAL A 3 -5.98 -0.38 -5.43
C VAL A 3 -6.67 0.75 -6.21
N VAL A 4 -6.24 1.02 -7.44
CA VAL A 4 -6.87 2.04 -8.30
C VAL A 4 -8.35 1.72 -8.57
N SER A 5 -8.69 0.44 -8.73
CA SER A 5 -10.07 0.00 -8.86
C SER A 5 -10.90 0.20 -7.59
N LEU A 6 -10.30 0.14 -6.40
CA LEU A 6 -10.98 0.40 -5.13
C LEU A 6 -11.44 1.86 -5.07
N PHE A 7 -10.55 2.81 -5.36
CA PHE A 7 -10.87 4.25 -5.36
C PHE A 7 -11.92 4.61 -6.41
N ASN A 8 -11.77 4.06 -7.62
CA ASN A 8 -12.76 4.27 -8.68
C ASN A 8 -14.15 3.72 -8.35
N ARG A 9 -14.25 2.61 -7.60
CA ARG A 9 -15.54 2.06 -7.15
C ARG A 9 -16.14 2.84 -5.97
N GLY A 10 -15.29 3.38 -5.10
CA GLY A 10 -15.72 4.22 -3.98
C GLY A 10 -16.14 5.63 -4.40
N GLY A 11 -15.72 6.11 -5.58
CA GLY A 11 -15.92 7.50 -5.99
C GLY A 11 -15.14 8.48 -5.10
N ILE A 12 -14.05 8.02 -4.49
CA ILE A 12 -13.26 8.77 -3.51
C ILE A 12 -11.99 9.27 -4.18
N ASP A 13 -11.76 10.58 -4.13
CA ASP A 13 -10.50 11.19 -4.54
C ASP A 13 -9.42 10.91 -3.47
N PRO A 14 -8.37 10.16 -3.81
CA PRO A 14 -7.35 9.80 -2.84
C PRO A 14 -6.58 10.99 -2.28
N ASP A 15 -6.48 12.10 -3.01
CA ASP A 15 -5.78 13.30 -2.55
C ASP A 15 -6.63 14.13 -1.56
N THR A 16 -7.91 13.78 -1.40
CA THR A 16 -8.83 14.39 -0.43
C THR A 16 -9.02 13.55 0.84
N LEU A 17 -8.38 12.38 0.92
CA LEU A 17 -8.46 11.53 2.11
C LEU A 17 -7.78 12.23 3.29
N GLY A 18 -8.59 12.56 4.30
CA GLY A 18 -8.13 13.05 5.60
C GLY A 18 -8.52 12.09 6.72
N GLY A 19 -8.12 12.42 7.94
CA GLY A 19 -8.40 11.64 9.14
C GLY A 19 -7.20 10.89 9.69
N GLU A 20 -7.35 10.40 10.92
CA GLU A 20 -6.30 9.64 11.59
C GLU A 20 -6.20 8.21 11.04
N VAL A 21 -4.99 7.66 11.01
CA VAL A 21 -4.76 6.25 10.69
C VAL A 21 -4.97 5.45 11.96
N LEU A 22 -6.08 4.72 11.99
CA LEU A 22 -6.43 3.75 13.03
C LEU A 22 -5.91 2.37 12.61
N LEU A 23 -5.13 1.74 13.48
CA LEU A 23 -4.57 0.40 13.30
C LEU A 23 -5.09 -0.48 14.43
N GLU A 24 -6.18 -1.20 14.20
CA GLU A 24 -6.83 -2.03 15.21
C GLU A 24 -6.66 -3.52 14.91
N ASP A 25 -6.61 -3.89 13.63
CA ASP A 25 -6.39 -5.27 13.20
C ASP A 25 -4.90 -5.58 13.05
N GLU A 26 -4.51 -6.82 13.35
CA GLU A 26 -3.13 -7.29 13.18
C GLU A 26 -2.65 -7.12 11.73
N LYS A 27 -3.53 -7.30 10.73
CA LYS A 27 -3.20 -7.15 9.31
C LYS A 27 -3.00 -5.70 8.89
N GLU A 28 -3.68 -4.76 9.54
CA GLU A 28 -3.41 -3.33 9.38
C GLU A 28 -2.00 -3.00 9.91
N LEU A 29 -1.67 -3.54 11.09
CA LEU A 29 -0.39 -3.30 11.75
C LEU A 29 0.79 -3.91 10.97
N GLU A 30 0.65 -5.15 10.49
CA GLU A 30 1.64 -5.83 9.64
C GLU A 30 1.92 -5.02 8.36
N LEU A 31 0.87 -4.57 7.67
CA LEU A 31 0.98 -3.78 6.44
C LEU A 31 1.64 -2.43 6.73
N ALA A 32 1.19 -1.72 7.77
CA ALA A 32 1.74 -0.42 8.16
C ALA A 32 3.23 -0.54 8.52
N GLY A 33 3.60 -1.55 9.30
CA GLY A 33 4.99 -1.84 9.65
C GLY A 33 5.85 -2.08 8.41
N LYS A 34 5.35 -2.86 7.43
CA LYS A 34 6.08 -3.08 6.17
C LYS A 34 6.23 -1.81 5.35
N LEU A 35 5.22 -0.94 5.32
CA LEU A 35 5.31 0.34 4.61
C LEU A 35 6.38 1.25 5.20
N LEU A 36 6.51 1.30 6.52
CA LEU A 36 7.53 2.11 7.21
C LEU A 36 8.97 1.64 6.95
N GLN A 37 9.17 0.38 6.57
CA GLN A 37 10.49 -0.16 6.22
C GLN A 37 10.98 0.29 4.83
N PHE A 38 10.15 0.93 4.01
CA PHE A 38 10.52 1.28 2.63
C PHE A 38 11.81 2.14 2.53
N PRO A 39 12.00 3.21 3.34
CA PRO A 39 13.22 4.01 3.28
C PRO A 39 14.49 3.21 3.61
N GLU A 40 14.42 2.31 4.59
CA GLU A 40 15.54 1.45 4.99
C GLU A 40 15.90 0.46 3.88
N VAL A 41 14.89 -0.11 3.21
CA VAL A 41 15.09 -0.97 2.03
C VAL A 41 15.79 -0.19 0.91
N LEU A 42 15.35 1.03 0.64
CA LEU A 42 15.97 1.88 -0.39
C LEU A 42 17.43 2.22 -0.05
N GLN A 43 17.72 2.54 1.22
CA GLN A 43 19.09 2.78 1.67
C GLN A 43 19.95 1.51 1.49
N GLY A 44 19.42 0.35 1.89
CA GLY A 44 20.13 -0.93 1.71
C GLY A 44 20.39 -1.28 0.25
N VAL A 45 19.49 -0.93 -0.67
CA VAL A 45 19.68 -1.09 -2.11
C VAL A 45 20.74 -0.14 -2.64
N ALA A 46 20.72 1.13 -2.20
CA ALA A 46 21.70 2.14 -2.60
C ALA A 46 23.11 1.79 -2.13
N ASP A 47 23.27 1.34 -0.89
CA ASP A 47 24.56 1.00 -0.30
C ASP A 47 25.18 -0.26 -0.91
N LYS A 48 24.36 -1.27 -1.20
CA LYS A 48 24.83 -2.58 -1.68
C LYS A 48 24.83 -2.71 -3.19
N GLY A 49 24.10 -1.83 -3.90
CA GLY A 49 23.90 -1.95 -5.35
C GLY A 49 23.13 -3.22 -5.75
N LEU A 50 22.20 -3.69 -4.91
CA LEU A 50 21.49 -4.96 -5.06
C LEU A 50 19.97 -4.74 -5.25
N PRO A 51 19.47 -4.63 -6.49
CA PRO A 51 18.05 -4.36 -6.77
C PRO A 51 17.09 -5.49 -6.35
N ASN A 52 17.57 -6.72 -6.23
CA ASN A 52 16.77 -7.86 -5.80
C ASN A 52 16.18 -7.68 -4.39
N ILE A 53 16.83 -6.88 -3.53
CA ILE A 53 16.32 -6.52 -2.21
C ILE A 53 15.00 -5.74 -2.35
N LEU A 54 14.95 -4.76 -3.26
CA LEU A 54 13.74 -4.00 -3.54
C LEU A 54 12.66 -4.88 -4.16
N CYS A 55 13.02 -5.77 -5.10
CA CYS A 55 12.06 -6.70 -5.69
C CYS A 55 11.40 -7.59 -4.62
N HIS A 56 12.19 -8.13 -3.69
CA HIS A 56 11.69 -8.98 -2.61
C HIS A 56 10.75 -8.19 -1.69
N TYR A 57 11.15 -6.99 -1.28
CA TYR A 57 10.31 -6.10 -0.48
C TYR A 57 8.96 -5.82 -1.14
N LEU A 58 8.95 -5.46 -2.42
CA LEU A 58 7.71 -5.14 -3.16
C LEU A 58 6.79 -6.37 -3.29
N PHE A 59 7.37 -7.56 -3.46
CA PHE A 59 6.63 -8.81 -3.50
C PHE A 59 5.95 -9.09 -2.15
N GLU A 60 6.69 -9.00 -1.05
CA GLU A 60 6.15 -9.18 0.30
C GLU A 60 5.06 -8.13 0.62
N LEU A 61 5.30 -6.87 0.27
CA LEU A 61 4.33 -5.79 0.47
C LEU A 61 3.01 -6.05 -0.28
N ALA A 62 3.08 -6.53 -1.52
CA ALA A 62 1.89 -6.91 -2.29
C ALA A 62 1.16 -8.12 -1.69
N GLY A 63 1.89 -9.06 -1.10
CA GLY A 63 1.33 -10.18 -0.35
C GLY A 63 0.55 -9.72 0.88
N LEU A 64 1.18 -8.92 1.74
CA LEU A 64 0.55 -8.36 2.94
C LEU A 64 -0.69 -7.51 2.59
N PHE A 65 -0.62 -6.72 1.53
CA PHE A 65 -1.78 -5.96 1.07
C PHE A 65 -2.95 -6.87 0.66
N SER A 66 -2.66 -8.01 0.02
CA SER A 66 -3.71 -8.97 -0.35
C SER A 66 -4.37 -9.58 0.88
N SER A 67 -3.58 -9.97 1.89
CA SER A 67 -4.10 -10.47 3.16
C SER A 67 -4.91 -9.42 3.92
N PHE A 68 -4.43 -8.18 3.98
CA PHE A 68 -5.18 -7.05 4.55
C PHE A 68 -6.51 -6.82 3.83
N TYR A 69 -6.51 -6.80 2.50
CA TYR A 69 -7.71 -6.57 1.70
C TYR A 69 -8.79 -7.65 1.91
N GLU A 70 -8.38 -8.89 2.17
CA GLU A 70 -9.29 -10.01 2.42
C GLU A 70 -9.82 -10.00 3.87
N ALA A 71 -8.97 -9.68 4.85
CA ALA A 71 -9.33 -9.69 6.25
C ALA A 71 -10.12 -8.45 6.69
N CYS A 72 -9.80 -7.27 6.13
CA CYS A 72 -10.32 -5.98 6.56
C CYS A 72 -11.23 -5.36 5.49
N PRO A 73 -12.56 -5.39 5.64
CA PRO A 73 -13.47 -4.76 4.69
C PRO A 73 -13.22 -3.25 4.62
N ILE A 74 -12.93 -2.75 3.41
CA ILE A 74 -12.65 -1.32 3.20
C ILE A 74 -13.95 -0.57 2.88
N LEU A 75 -14.54 -0.80 1.70
CA LEU A 75 -15.69 0.00 1.23
C LEU A 75 -16.99 -0.25 2.00
N ASN A 76 -17.18 -1.45 2.55
CA ASN A 76 -18.41 -1.85 3.23
C ASN A 76 -18.35 -1.61 4.76
N ASN A 77 -17.40 -0.81 5.25
CA ASN A 77 -17.28 -0.53 6.67
C ASN A 77 -18.30 0.56 7.09
N PRO A 78 -19.20 0.27 8.06
CA PRO A 78 -20.17 1.25 8.55
C PRO A 78 -19.52 2.42 9.31
N GLN A 79 -18.30 2.24 9.83
CA GLN A 79 -17.56 3.28 10.53
C GLN A 79 -16.68 4.05 9.55
N GLU A 80 -17.01 5.34 9.36
CA GLU A 80 -16.34 6.20 8.40
C GLU A 80 -14.86 6.45 8.75
N ALA A 81 -14.52 6.53 10.04
CA ALA A 81 -13.14 6.70 10.49
C ALA A 81 -12.25 5.49 10.12
N GLU A 82 -12.70 4.27 10.43
CA GLU A 82 -12.00 3.04 10.05
C GLU A 82 -11.92 2.89 8.52
N ARG A 83 -13.01 3.19 7.80
CA ARG A 83 -13.03 3.18 6.34
C ARG A 83 -11.95 4.10 5.77
N ASN A 84 -11.87 5.33 6.26
CA ASN A 84 -10.90 6.32 5.80
C ASN A 84 -9.47 5.90 6.16
N SER A 85 -9.24 5.35 7.36
CA SER A 85 -7.95 4.77 7.74
C SER A 85 -7.50 3.67 6.76
N ARG A 86 -8.36 2.70 6.48
CA ARG A 86 -8.07 1.59 5.56
C ARG A 86 -7.85 2.07 4.12
N LEU A 87 -8.58 3.09 3.68
CA LEU A 87 -8.36 3.73 2.39
C LEU A 87 -6.99 4.42 2.33
N ASN A 88 -6.60 5.13 3.40
CA ASN A 88 -5.26 5.73 3.51
C ASN A 88 -4.16 4.67 3.39
N LEU A 89 -4.27 3.57 4.14
CA LEU A 89 -3.32 2.45 4.04
C LEU A 89 -3.23 1.91 2.61
N ALA A 90 -4.37 1.64 1.97
CA ALA A 90 -4.40 1.14 0.59
C ALA A 90 -3.74 2.12 -0.39
N TRP A 91 -4.00 3.42 -0.25
CA TRP A 91 -3.40 4.44 -1.09
C TRP A 91 -1.88 4.53 -0.93
N VAL A 92 -1.39 4.56 0.32
CA VAL A 92 0.05 4.59 0.60
C VAL A 92 0.70 3.33 0.01
N THR A 93 0.10 2.16 0.16
CA THR A 93 0.59 0.93 -0.48
C THR A 93 0.72 1.06 -1.99
N ALA A 94 -0.29 1.59 -2.68
CA ALA A 94 -0.21 1.79 -4.12
C ALA A 94 0.89 2.76 -4.53
N ARG A 95 1.08 3.86 -3.78
CA ARG A 95 2.16 4.82 -4.03
C ARG A 95 3.54 4.20 -3.82
N THR A 96 3.70 3.41 -2.76
CA THR A 96 4.95 2.70 -2.48
C THR A 96 5.27 1.69 -3.58
N LEU A 97 4.29 0.87 -3.99
CA LEU A 97 4.46 -0.08 -5.09
C LEU A 97 4.80 0.62 -6.41
N LYS A 98 4.09 1.70 -6.75
CA LYS A 98 4.35 2.48 -7.97
C LYS A 98 5.76 3.09 -7.95
N THR A 99 6.15 3.68 -6.83
CA THR A 99 7.48 4.27 -6.66
C THR A 99 8.57 3.21 -6.77
N GLY A 100 8.46 2.11 -6.02
CA GLY A 100 9.43 1.02 -6.04
C GLY A 100 9.59 0.37 -7.41
N LEU A 101 8.48 0.08 -8.10
CA LEU A 101 8.53 -0.44 -9.48
C LEU A 101 9.13 0.58 -10.45
N GLY A 102 8.82 1.88 -10.27
CA GLY A 102 9.42 2.96 -11.06
C GLY A 102 10.93 3.06 -10.90
N LEU A 103 11.45 2.87 -9.68
CA LEU A 103 12.90 2.82 -9.41
C LEU A 103 13.58 1.62 -10.07
N LEU A 104 12.85 0.51 -10.28
CA LEU A 104 13.31 -0.65 -11.03
C LEU A 104 13.17 -0.47 -12.57
N GLY A 105 12.68 0.69 -13.03
CA GLY A 105 12.42 0.95 -14.45
C GLY A 105 11.16 0.27 -14.99
N ILE A 106 10.31 -0.28 -14.13
CA ILE A 106 9.08 -0.99 -14.52
C ILE A 106 7.92 0.00 -14.53
N LYS A 107 7.29 0.18 -15.70
CA LYS A 107 6.10 1.02 -15.83
C LYS A 107 4.86 0.25 -15.35
N THR A 108 4.09 0.86 -14.45
CA THR A 108 2.81 0.31 -13.99
C THR A 108 1.66 0.76 -14.90
N VAL A 109 0.67 -0.12 -15.10
CA VAL A 109 -0.61 0.22 -15.73
C VAL A 109 -1.69 0.48 -14.68
N GLU A 110 -2.63 1.36 -15.00
CA GLU A 110 -3.73 1.72 -14.09
C GLU A 110 -4.85 0.66 -14.09
N ARG A 111 -5.02 -0.05 -15.21
CA ARG A 111 -5.83 -1.27 -15.36
C ARG A 111 -5.05 -2.35 -16.13
N MET A 112 -5.24 -3.60 -15.72
CA MET A 112 -4.87 -4.78 -16.52
C MET A 112 -6.10 -5.19 -17.31
#